data_AF-V4B155-F1
#
_entry.id   AF-V4B155-F1
#
_cell.length_a   1.000
_cell.length_b   1.000
_cell.length_c   1.000
_cell.angle_alpha   90.00
_cell.angle_beta   90.00
_cell.angle_gamma   90.00
#
_symmetry.space_group_name_H-M   'P 1'
#
loop_
_entity.id
_entity.type
_entity.pdbx_description
1 polymer ?
#
loop_
_entity_poly.entity_id
_entity_poly.type
_entity_poly.pdbx_seq_one_letter_code
_entity_poly.pdbx_strand_id
1 'polypeptide(L)'
;MQQYKTVKSKLEESLRNARDTKFKCEVLFPCGTTSKIAQDVLRMSSQEPYGLRGCVLYVNLEEKNVCRKVACVEMDPTTVATFELYLTLKEDTRGWCMLEKIYLTLKGCFKNSKWKSMPKILCSGFILEKKKLYRTNH
;
A
#
# COMPACT_ATOMS: atom_id res chain seq x y z
N MET A 1 -2.76 10.46 -17.56
CA MET A 1 -3.51 9.20 -17.31
C MET A 1 -2.64 7.95 -17.22
N GLN A 2 -1.62 7.78 -18.08
CA GLN A 2 -0.80 6.55 -18.09
C GLN A 2 -0.05 6.31 -16.77
N GLN A 3 0.64 7.31 -16.23
CA GLN A 3 1.38 7.20 -14.97
C GLN A 3 0.49 6.79 -13.77
N TYR A 4 -0.74 7.28 -13.72
CA TYR A 4 -1.72 6.90 -12.69
C TYR A 4 -2.03 5.41 -12.73
N LYS A 5 -2.30 4.86 -13.92
CA LYS A 5 -2.53 3.42 -14.10
C LYS A 5 -1.31 2.62 -13.68
N THR A 6 -0.11 3.09 -14.01
CA THR A 6 1.16 2.45 -13.62
C THR A 6 1.34 2.41 -12.10
N VAL A 7 1.18 3.54 -11.40
CA VAL A 7 1.31 3.60 -9.93
C VAL A 7 0.29 2.68 -9.28
N LYS A 8 -0.96 2.75 -9.71
CA LYS A 8 -2.04 1.91 -9.18
C LYS A 8 -1.75 0.42 -9.38
N SER A 9 -1.35 0.02 -10.59
CA SER A 9 -1.02 -1.37 -10.91
C SER A 9 0.16 -1.88 -10.10
N LYS A 10 1.26 -1.13 -10.02
CA LYS A 10 2.44 -1.50 -9.24
C LYS A 10 2.12 -1.63 -7.75
N LEU A 11 1.28 -0.72 -7.22
CA LEU A 11 0.83 -0.78 -5.84
C LEU A 11 -0.01 -2.04 -5.59
N GLU A 12 -1.02 -2.30 -6.44
CA GLU A 12 -1.90 -3.47 -6.31
C GLU A 12 -1.13 -4.80 -6.44
N GLU A 13 -0.16 -4.87 -7.35
CA GLU A 13 0.73 -6.02 -7.51
C GLU A 13 1.64 -6.21 -6.29
N SER A 14 2.25 -5.15 -5.79
CA SER A 14 3.14 -5.21 -4.63
C SER A 14 2.41 -5.65 -3.36
N LEU A 15 1.16 -5.20 -3.20
CA LEU A 15 0.28 -5.61 -2.12
C LEU A 15 -0.16 -7.07 -2.25
N ARG A 16 -0.45 -7.53 -3.48
CA ARG A 16 -0.73 -8.94 -3.77
C ARG A 16 0.49 -9.82 -3.47
N ASN A 17 1.69 -9.38 -3.83
CA ASN A 17 2.92 -10.11 -3.52
C ASN A 17 3.17 -10.13 -1.99
N ALA A 18 2.92 -9.02 -1.29
CA ALA A 18 3.03 -8.96 0.17
C ALA A 18 2.00 -9.87 0.87
N ARG A 19 0.78 -9.98 0.32
CA ARG A 19 -0.26 -10.93 0.76
C ARG A 19 0.28 -12.36 0.78
N ASP A 20 0.86 -12.80 -0.32
CA ASP A 20 1.28 -14.19 -0.50
C ASP A 20 2.56 -14.51 0.29
N THR A 21 3.48 -13.56 0.40
CA THR A 21 4.80 -13.78 0.99
C THR A 21 4.89 -13.43 2.48
N LYS A 22 4.26 -12.33 2.92
CA LYS A 22 4.42 -11.78 4.29
C LYS A 22 3.22 -11.99 5.18
N PHE A 23 2.01 -11.90 4.64
CA PHE A 23 0.80 -11.91 5.45
C PHE A 23 0.15 -13.29 5.56
N LYS A 24 0.27 -14.14 4.53
CA LYS A 24 -0.41 -15.45 4.43
C LYS A 24 -1.93 -15.38 4.66
N CYS A 25 -2.51 -14.18 4.57
CA CYS A 25 -3.93 -13.86 4.70
C CYS A 25 -4.30 -12.83 3.64
N GLU A 26 -5.58 -12.78 3.29
CA GLU A 26 -6.10 -11.76 2.37
C GLU A 26 -6.07 -10.37 3.00
N VAL A 27 -5.71 -9.35 2.20
CA VAL A 27 -5.77 -7.94 2.62
C VAL A 27 -6.83 -7.25 1.77
N LEU A 28 -7.83 -6.69 2.44
CA LEU A 28 -8.99 -6.04 1.82
C LEU A 28 -8.86 -4.53 1.97
N PHE A 29 -8.96 -3.86 0.83
CA PHE A 29 -8.90 -2.39 0.75
C PHE A 29 -10.32 -1.84 0.58
N PRO A 30 -10.67 -0.76 1.30
CA PRO A 30 -11.91 -0.04 1.01
C PRO A 30 -11.89 0.49 -0.43
N CYS A 31 -13.05 0.46 -1.08
CA CYS A 31 -13.18 0.88 -2.48
C CYS A 31 -12.59 2.28 -2.70
N GLY A 32 -11.75 2.42 -3.73
CA GLY A 32 -11.14 3.69 -4.12
C GLY A 32 -9.89 4.11 -3.33
N THR A 33 -9.49 3.38 -2.27
CA THR A 33 -8.30 3.73 -1.47
C THR A 33 -7.03 3.69 -2.31
N THR A 34 -6.82 2.65 -3.13
CA THR A 34 -5.65 2.57 -4.05
C THR A 34 -5.63 3.70 -5.07
N SER A 35 -6.81 4.20 -5.45
CA SER A 35 -6.96 5.30 -6.41
C SER A 35 -6.57 6.63 -5.79
N LYS A 36 -6.99 6.89 -4.54
CA LYS A 36 -6.56 8.07 -3.77
C LYS A 36 -5.06 8.06 -3.52
N ILE A 37 -4.51 6.92 -3.10
CA ILE A 37 -3.06 6.75 -2.89
C ILE A 37 -2.29 7.07 -4.17
N ALA A 38 -2.72 6.50 -5.31
CA ALA A 38 -2.05 6.76 -6.58
C ALA A 38 -2.09 8.24 -6.98
N GLN A 39 -3.19 8.95 -6.72
CA GLN A 39 -3.28 10.39 -6.95
C GLN A 39 -2.32 11.18 -6.04
N ASP A 40 -2.26 10.87 -4.75
CA ASP A 40 -1.39 11.55 -3.81
C ASP A 40 0.10 11.29 -4.08
N VAL A 41 0.46 10.05 -4.44
CA VAL A 41 1.82 9.70 -4.87
C VAL A 41 2.23 10.52 -6.09
N LEU A 42 1.37 10.64 -7.11
CA LEU A 42 1.66 11.46 -8.29
C LEU A 42 1.80 12.94 -7.92
N ARG A 43 0.90 13.45 -7.07
CA ARG A 43 0.93 14.85 -6.62
C ARG A 43 2.24 15.17 -5.90
N MET A 44 2.63 14.38 -4.91
CA MET A 44 3.89 14.61 -4.17
C MET A 44 5.12 14.45 -5.05
N SER A 45 5.10 13.47 -5.95
CA SER A 45 6.18 13.23 -6.90
C SER A 45 6.35 14.38 -7.88
N SER A 46 5.27 15.02 -8.33
CA SER A 46 5.33 16.11 -9.32
C SER A 46 6.13 17.34 -8.87
N GLN A 47 6.37 17.46 -7.57
CA GLN A 47 7.13 18.56 -6.95
C GLN A 47 8.63 18.23 -6.77
N GLU A 48 9.08 17.06 -7.21
CA GLU A 48 10.46 16.60 -7.03
C GLU A 48 11.19 16.42 -8.38
N PRO A 49 12.53 16.51 -8.39
CA PRO A 49 13.32 16.22 -9.58
C PRO A 49 13.03 14.83 -10.14
N TYR A 50 12.92 14.73 -11.46
CA TYR A 50 12.54 13.52 -12.20
C TYR A 50 11.14 12.98 -11.90
N GLY A 51 10.33 13.70 -11.12
CA GLY A 51 8.94 13.37 -10.86
C GLY A 51 8.78 11.98 -10.26
N LEU A 52 7.78 11.23 -10.74
CA LEU A 52 7.55 9.85 -10.32
C LEU A 52 8.75 8.92 -10.53
N ARG A 53 9.62 9.20 -11.51
CA ARG A 53 10.75 8.33 -11.85
C ARG A 53 11.83 8.34 -10.76
N GLY A 54 11.97 9.46 -10.04
CA GLY A 54 12.87 9.58 -8.89
C GLY A 54 12.30 9.03 -7.58
N CYS A 55 11.14 8.39 -7.61
CA CYS A 55 10.43 7.93 -6.41
C CYS A 55 10.73 6.46 -6.10
N VAL A 56 11.05 6.18 -4.83
CA VAL A 56 10.90 4.85 -4.24
C VAL A 56 9.75 4.90 -3.24
N LEU A 57 8.76 4.02 -3.41
CA LEU A 57 7.61 3.92 -2.53
C LEU A 57 7.79 2.74 -1.58
N TYR A 58 7.90 3.05 -0.29
CA TYR A 58 7.84 2.07 0.78
C TYR A 58 6.41 1.95 1.30
N VAL A 59 5.92 0.72 1.38
CA VAL A 59 4.58 0.44 1.91
C VAL A 59 4.75 -0.22 3.26
N ASN A 60 4.13 0.37 4.27
CA ASN A 60 4.06 -0.10 5.64
C ASN A 60 2.63 -0.48 6.02
N LEU A 61 2.48 -1.46 6.90
CA LEU A 61 1.22 -1.83 7.51
C LEU A 61 1.33 -1.68 9.03
N GLU A 62 0.45 -0.88 9.60
CA GLU A 62 0.31 -0.63 11.03
C GLU A 62 -0.81 -1.51 11.61
N GLU A 63 -0.44 -2.37 12.57
CA GLU A 63 -1.32 -3.33 13.22
C GLU A 63 -1.09 -3.30 14.73
N LYS A 64 -2.13 -2.99 15.52
CA LYS A 64 -2.03 -2.99 17.00
C LYS A 64 -0.79 -2.23 17.53
N ASN A 65 -0.52 -1.05 16.95
CA ASN A 65 0.65 -0.19 17.23
C ASN A 65 2.02 -0.72 16.78
N VAL A 66 2.06 -1.81 15.99
CA VAL A 66 3.28 -2.30 15.35
C VAL A 66 3.26 -1.91 13.88
N CYS A 67 4.25 -1.14 13.45
CA CYS A 67 4.42 -0.75 12.05
C CYS A 67 5.45 -1.67 11.38
N ARG A 68 5.08 -2.31 10.27
CA ARG A 68 5.96 -3.21 9.52
C ARG A 68 6.04 -2.84 8.04
N LYS A 69 7.24 -2.91 7.46
CA LYS A 69 7.46 -2.71 6.02
C LYS A 69 7.04 -3.95 5.23
N VAL A 70 6.10 -3.77 4.32
CA VAL A 70 5.44 -4.86 3.61
C VAL A 70 5.80 -4.89 2.13
N ALA A 71 6.05 -3.73 1.51
CA ALA A 71 6.57 -3.68 0.15
C ALA A 71 7.57 -2.54 -0.06
N CYS A 72 8.36 -2.67 -1.11
CA CYS A 72 9.22 -1.64 -1.67
C CYS A 72 8.97 -1.62 -3.17
N VAL A 73 8.61 -0.46 -3.71
CA VAL A 73 8.22 -0.29 -5.11
C VAL A 73 9.11 0.77 -5.73
N GLU A 74 10.00 0.34 -6.62
CA GLU A 74 10.80 1.24 -7.43
C GLU A 74 9.98 1.66 -8.66
N MET A 75 9.79 2.96 -8.83
CA MET A 75 8.96 3.48 -9.92
C MET A 75 9.65 3.38 -11.27
N ASP A 76 10.96 3.61 -11.30
CA ASP A 76 11.81 3.46 -12.48
C ASP A 76 13.20 2.94 -12.05
N PRO A 77 13.59 1.71 -12.41
CA PRO A 77 14.89 1.15 -12.05
C PRO A 77 16.07 1.80 -12.78
N THR A 78 15.82 2.58 -13.85
CA THR A 78 16.86 3.26 -14.62
C THR A 78 17.22 4.64 -14.08
N THR A 79 16.40 5.17 -13.16
CA THR A 79 16.58 6.49 -12.57
C THR A 79 16.95 6.34 -11.10
N VAL A 80 18.02 7.01 -10.66
CA VAL A 80 18.39 7.03 -9.24
C VAL A 80 17.30 7.75 -8.44
N ALA A 81 16.88 7.14 -7.33
CA ALA A 81 15.89 7.71 -6.43
C ALA A 81 16.38 9.04 -5.86
N THR A 82 15.57 10.09 -5.99
CA THR A 82 15.83 11.43 -5.44
C THR A 82 15.01 11.70 -4.17
N PHE A 83 13.93 10.94 -3.96
CA PHE A 83 13.11 10.98 -2.77
C PHE A 83 12.42 9.64 -2.51
N GLU A 84 12.00 9.47 -1.26
CA GLU A 84 11.30 8.31 -0.76
C GLU A 84 9.89 8.74 -0.33
N LEU A 85 8.91 7.91 -0.63
CA LEU A 85 7.56 8.03 -0.09
C LEU A 85 7.29 6.85 0.85
N TYR A 86 6.78 7.14 2.04
CA TYR A 86 6.39 6.15 3.03
C TYR A 86 4.87 6.14 3.15
N LEU A 87 4.25 5.12 2.58
CA LEU A 87 2.81 4.86 2.69
C LEU A 87 2.56 3.95 3.88
N THR A 88 1.89 4.46 4.92
CA THR A 88 1.47 3.66 6.07
C THR A 88 -0.03 3.41 6.00
N LEU A 89 -0.37 2.14 5.76
CA LEU A 89 -1.74 1.62 5.79
C LEU A 89 -2.06 1.16 7.23
N LYS A 90 -3.30 1.34 7.66
CA LYS A 90 -3.74 0.93 9.00
C LYS A 90 -4.75 -0.21 8.92
N GLU A 91 -4.59 -1.25 9.75
CA GLU A 91 -5.61 -2.29 9.89
C GLU A 91 -6.85 -1.73 10.60
N ASP A 92 -8.03 -2.02 10.05
CA ASP A 92 -9.31 -1.71 10.67
C ASP A 92 -9.65 -2.79 11.72
N THR A 93 -9.58 -2.36 12.98
CA THR A 93 -9.82 -3.20 14.17
C THR A 93 -11.16 -2.89 14.84
N ARG A 94 -12.04 -2.10 14.18
CA ARG A 94 -13.37 -1.80 14.71
C ARG A 94 -14.22 -3.07 14.83
N GLY A 95 -15.03 -3.17 15.88
CA GLY A 95 -15.80 -4.38 16.21
C GLY A 95 -16.73 -4.85 15.09
N TRP A 96 -17.31 -3.94 14.30
CA TRP A 96 -18.15 -4.30 13.14
C TRP A 96 -17.38 -4.99 12.02
N CYS A 97 -16.10 -4.64 11.82
CA CYS A 97 -15.23 -5.32 10.85
C CYS A 97 -15.01 -6.78 11.21
N MET A 98 -15.24 -7.20 12.46
CA MET A 98 -15.15 -8.61 12.85
C MET A 98 -16.29 -9.45 12.25
N LEU A 99 -17.51 -8.90 12.18
CA LEU A 99 -18.64 -9.55 11.51
C LEU A 99 -18.39 -9.68 10.00
N GLU A 100 -17.84 -8.63 9.40
CA GLU A 100 -17.44 -8.64 7.98
C GLU A 100 -16.33 -9.66 7.71
N LYS A 101 -15.31 -9.72 8.57
CA LYS A 101 -14.23 -10.74 8.53
C LYS A 101 -14.81 -12.16 8.62
N ILE A 102 -15.77 -12.40 9.52
CA ILE A 102 -16.43 -13.72 9.68
C ILE A 102 -17.24 -14.07 8.42
N TYR A 103 -18.07 -13.15 7.92
CA TYR A 103 -18.85 -13.37 6.70
C TYR A 103 -17.96 -13.72 5.50
N LEU A 104 -16.89 -12.96 5.29
CA LEU A 104 -15.94 -13.17 4.20
C LEU A 104 -15.15 -14.47 4.36
N THR A 105 -14.81 -14.82 5.59
CA THR A 105 -14.16 -16.10 5.89
C THR A 105 -15.06 -17.27 5.55
N LEU A 106 -16.31 -17.25 6.01
CA LEU A 106 -17.29 -18.29 5.68
C LEU A 106 -17.42 -18.42 4.16
N LYS A 107 -17.63 -17.30 3.46
CA LYS A 107 -17.71 -17.25 1.99
C LYS A 107 -16.43 -17.75 1.30
N GLY A 108 -15.26 -17.48 1.87
CA GLY A 108 -13.95 -17.93 1.37
C GLY A 108 -13.70 -19.43 1.59
N CYS A 109 -14.17 -19.98 2.71
CA CYS A 109 -14.19 -21.42 2.97
C CYS A 109 -15.08 -22.16 1.97
N PHE A 110 -16.26 -21.61 1.63
CA PHE A 110 -17.15 -22.18 0.60
C PHE A 110 -16.55 -22.16 -0.83
N LYS A 111 -15.48 -21.40 -1.07
CA LYS A 111 -14.82 -21.28 -2.38
C LYS A 111 -13.48 -22.03 -2.50
N ASN A 112 -13.17 -22.97 -1.60
CA ASN A 112 -11.88 -23.70 -1.58
C ASN A 112 -10.64 -22.78 -1.61
N SER A 113 -10.72 -21.62 -0.96
CA SER A 113 -9.60 -20.68 -0.94
C SER A 113 -8.45 -21.19 -0.04
N LYS A 114 -7.20 -21.08 -0.52
CA LYS A 114 -5.97 -21.52 0.17
C LYS A 114 -5.57 -20.62 1.36
N TRP A 115 -6.52 -20.01 2.06
CA TRP A 115 -6.22 -19.03 3.10
C TRP A 115 -5.93 -19.72 4.44
N LYS A 116 -4.79 -19.41 5.05
CA LYS A 116 -4.38 -19.98 6.34
C LYS A 116 -4.79 -19.12 7.54
N SER A 117 -5.32 -17.91 7.31
CA SER A 117 -5.59 -16.92 8.35
C SER A 117 -6.69 -15.93 7.92
N MET A 118 -7.35 -15.31 8.89
CA MET A 118 -8.45 -14.36 8.66
C MET A 118 -8.04 -13.18 7.78
N PRO A 119 -8.92 -12.68 6.90
CA PRO A 119 -8.64 -11.51 6.09
C PRO A 119 -8.41 -10.28 6.98
N LYS A 120 -7.44 -9.45 6.60
CA LYS A 120 -7.18 -8.14 7.20
C LYS A 120 -7.92 -7.07 6.41
N ILE A 121 -8.84 -6.38 7.07
CA ILE A 121 -9.55 -5.24 6.50
C ILE A 121 -8.72 -4.00 6.83
N LEU A 122 -8.44 -3.15 5.85
CA LEU A 122 -7.70 -1.92 6.05
C LEU A 122 -8.63 -0.72 6.17
N CYS A 123 -8.19 0.29 6.91
CA CYS A 123 -8.85 1.58 6.98
C CYS A 123 -8.78 2.31 5.62
N SER A 124 -9.75 3.17 5.35
CA SER A 124 -9.72 4.06 4.18
C SER A 124 -8.72 5.21 4.34
N GLY A 125 -8.40 5.55 5.59
CA GLY A 125 -7.35 6.50 5.94
C GLY A 125 -5.96 5.86 5.84
N PHE A 126 -5.04 6.60 5.23
CA PHE A 126 -3.63 6.24 5.13
C PHE A 126 -2.78 7.47 5.44
N ILE A 127 -1.53 7.24 5.84
CA ILE A 127 -0.53 8.28 6.02
C ILE A 127 0.46 8.14 4.87
N LEU A 128 0.84 9.27 4.26
CA LEU A 128 1.83 9.30 3.19
C LEU A 128 2.85 10.41 3.48
N GLU A 129 4.08 10.01 3.78
CA GLU A 129 5.17 10.90 4.17
C GLU A 129 6.25 10.93 3.10
N LYS A 130 6.80 12.11 2.82
CA LYS A 130 7.88 12.30 1.84
C LYS A 130 9.20 12.60 2.54
N LYS A 131 10.26 11.91 2.13
CA LYS A 131 11.64 12.17 2.58
C LYS A 131 12.54 12.42 1.38
N LYS A 132 13.19 13.57 1.34
CA LYS A 132 14.14 13.95 0.28
C LYS A 132 15.48 13.27 0.55
N LEU A 133 16.15 12.81 -0.52
CA LEU A 133 17.46 12.18 -0.43
C LEU A 133 18.61 13.13 -0.76
N TYR A 134 18.30 14.31 -1.28
CA TYR A 134 19.26 15.37 -1.54
C TYR A 134 19.31 16.38 -0.39
N ARG A 135 20.47 17.03 -0.23
CA ARG A 135 20.62 18.18 0.68
C ARG A 135 19.84 19.36 0.14
N THR A 136 18.92 19.89 0.93
CA THR A 136 18.38 21.22 0.73
C THR A 136 19.38 22.21 1.32
N ASN A 137 20.08 22.97 0.49
CA ASN A 137 20.88 24.09 0.97
C ASN A 137 19.90 25.12 1.55
N HIS A 138 20.05 25.43 2.83
CA HIS A 138 19.44 26.57 3.49
C HIS A 138 20.29 27.82 3.27
#